data_AF-A0A427CDA3-F1
#
_entry.id   AF-A0A427CDA3-F1
#
_cell.length_a   1.000
_cell.length_b   1.000
_cell.length_c   1.000
_cell.angle_alpha   90.00
_cell.angle_beta   90.00
_cell.angle_gamma   90.00
#
_symmetry.space_group_name_H-M   'P 1'
#
loop_
_entity.id
_entity.type
_entity.pdbx_description
1 polymer ?
#
loop_
_entity_poly.entity_id
_entity_poly.type
_entity_poly.pdbx_seq_one_letter_code
_entity_poly.pdbx_strand_id
1 'polypeptide(L)'
;MNLIDIGNAVRTRRSELGLSQVKLAHLSGLSRQTLVGLENGTLSDLGVNRVGQIAAVLGLDSPKLDTQARRKKRGLWMAAKTASVSYASELRPEALEEALVSGEVPAPFAPHVTYLLDEAPVPVVVMAVEEAASHAQLPPRKIWRNVAKLARSLSVHRRVLWA
;
A
#
# COMPACT_ATOMS: atom_id res chain seq x y z
N MET A 1 -1.75 13.08 -5.67
CA MET A 1 -2.21 14.46 -5.96
C MET A 1 -1.14 15.39 -5.42
N ASN A 2 -0.52 16.23 -6.24
CA ASN A 2 0.54 17.15 -5.80
C ASN A 2 -0.08 18.47 -5.30
N LEU A 3 0.66 19.24 -4.50
CA LEU A 3 0.27 20.54 -3.98
C LEU A 3 -0.11 21.56 -5.06
N ILE A 4 0.48 21.46 -6.25
CA ILE A 4 0.11 22.29 -7.39
C ILE A 4 -1.29 21.91 -7.91
N ASP A 5 -1.59 20.61 -8.03
CA ASP A 5 -2.92 20.12 -8.44
C ASP A 5 -3.97 20.50 -7.39
N ILE A 6 -3.60 20.38 -6.10
CA ILE A 6 -4.41 20.81 -4.97
C ILE A 6 -4.67 22.32 -5.07
N GLY A 7 -3.63 23.13 -5.29
CA GLY A 7 -3.73 24.58 -5.38
C GLY A 7 -4.59 25.05 -6.55
N ASN A 8 -4.49 24.40 -7.70
CA ASN A 8 -5.34 24.66 -8.84
C ASN A 8 -6.81 24.30 -8.56
N ALA A 9 -7.07 23.12 -8.00
CA ALA A 9 -8.42 22.70 -7.62
C ALA A 9 -9.04 23.65 -6.57
N VAL A 10 -8.23 24.06 -5.57
CA VAL A 10 -8.59 25.03 -4.54
C VAL A 10 -8.91 26.39 -5.15
N ARG A 11 -8.08 26.92 -6.05
CA ARG A 11 -8.30 28.21 -6.73
C ARG A 11 -9.58 28.21 -7.55
N THR A 12 -9.78 27.18 -8.35
CA THR A 12 -10.96 27.03 -9.21
C THR A 12 -12.21 27.01 -8.35
N ARG A 13 -12.26 26.13 -7.34
CA ARG A 13 -13.42 25.99 -6.48
C ARG A 13 -13.69 27.22 -5.62
N ARG A 14 -12.64 27.86 -5.09
CA ARG A 14 -12.78 29.13 -4.36
C ARG A 14 -13.45 30.20 -5.22
N SER A 15 -13.02 30.33 -6.47
CA SER A 15 -13.50 31.37 -7.39
C SER A 15 -14.96 31.10 -7.82
N GLU A 16 -15.33 29.84 -8.04
CA GLU A 16 -16.73 29.44 -8.28
C GLU A 16 -17.66 29.83 -7.12
N LEU A 17 -17.17 29.71 -5.88
CA LEU A 17 -17.90 30.11 -4.67
C LEU A 17 -17.86 31.62 -4.42
N GLY A 18 -17.23 32.41 -5.29
CA GLY A 18 -17.12 33.87 -5.18
C GLY A 18 -16.27 34.35 -4.00
N LEU A 19 -15.48 33.47 -3.37
CA LEU A 19 -14.70 33.81 -2.20
C LEU A 19 -13.38 34.48 -2.60
N SER A 20 -12.98 35.55 -1.89
CA SER A 20 -11.61 36.06 -2.03
C SER A 20 -10.59 35.15 -1.35
N GLN A 21 -9.32 35.19 -1.76
CA GLN A 21 -8.25 34.43 -1.11
C GLN A 21 -8.15 34.77 0.39
N VAL A 22 -8.28 36.05 0.76
CA VAL A 22 -8.26 36.48 2.17
C VAL A 22 -9.42 35.84 2.94
N LYS A 23 -10.61 35.81 2.33
CA LYS A 23 -11.80 35.25 2.96
C LYS A 23 -11.68 33.74 3.16
N LEU A 24 -11.22 32.99 2.15
CA LEU A 24 -10.99 31.55 2.28
C LEU A 24 -9.90 31.23 3.30
N ALA A 25 -8.81 32.00 3.32
CA ALA A 25 -7.73 31.81 4.29
C ALA A 25 -8.26 31.95 5.73
N HIS A 26 -9.04 33.02 6.00
CA HIS A 26 -9.68 33.20 7.29
C HIS A 26 -10.65 32.06 7.65
N LEU A 27 -11.49 31.62 6.70
CA LEU A 27 -12.46 30.54 6.94
C LEU A 27 -11.79 29.17 7.20
N SER A 28 -10.63 28.91 6.58
CA SER A 28 -9.86 27.67 6.76
C SER A 28 -8.87 27.73 7.94
N GLY A 29 -8.82 28.86 8.66
CA GLY A 29 -7.88 29.05 9.77
C GLY A 29 -6.41 29.13 9.33
N LEU A 30 -6.17 29.48 8.07
CA LEU A 30 -4.82 29.57 7.50
C LEU A 30 -4.43 31.01 7.20
N SER A 31 -3.13 31.25 7.07
CA SER A 31 -2.64 32.55 6.66
C SER A 31 -2.95 32.81 5.18
N ARG A 32 -3.23 34.07 4.84
CA ARG A 32 -3.41 34.48 3.43
C ARG A 32 -2.20 34.11 2.58
N GLN A 33 -0.98 34.28 3.11
CA GLN A 33 0.25 33.95 2.39
C GLN A 33 0.31 32.45 2.05
N THR A 34 -0.10 31.59 2.98
CA THR A 34 -0.19 30.14 2.73
C THR A 34 -1.18 29.82 1.62
N LEU A 35 -2.39 30.40 1.63
CA LEU A 35 -3.37 30.14 0.58
C LEU A 35 -2.93 30.69 -0.79
N VAL A 36 -2.36 31.90 -0.82
CA VAL A 36 -1.82 32.51 -2.05
C VAL A 36 -0.69 31.67 -2.61
N GLY A 37 0.23 31.23 -1.76
CA GLY A 37 1.34 30.38 -2.15
C GLY A 37 0.86 29.02 -2.66
N LEU A 38 -0.18 28.44 -2.03
CA LEU A 38 -0.78 27.20 -2.49
C LEU A 38 -1.39 27.35 -3.89
N GLU A 39 -2.25 28.35 -4.09
CA GLU A 39 -2.92 28.58 -5.39
C GLU A 39 -1.97 28.99 -6.51
N ASN A 40 -0.81 29.56 -6.17
CA ASN A 40 0.24 29.90 -7.12
C ASN A 40 1.29 28.78 -7.29
N GLY A 41 1.16 27.67 -6.55
CA GLY A 41 2.11 26.56 -6.59
C GLY A 41 3.50 26.90 -6.05
N THR A 42 3.64 27.94 -5.24
CA THR A 42 4.92 28.40 -4.68
C THR A 42 5.21 27.86 -3.28
N LEU A 43 4.26 27.13 -2.67
CA LEU A 43 4.53 26.40 -1.44
C LEU A 43 5.38 25.17 -1.73
N SER A 44 6.46 25.03 -0.98
CA SER A 44 7.29 23.84 -0.97
C SER A 44 6.63 22.67 -0.23
N ASP A 45 5.82 22.94 0.79
CA ASP A 45 5.05 21.93 1.52
C ASP A 45 3.78 22.51 2.17
N LEU A 46 2.79 21.66 2.40
CA LEU A 46 1.60 21.95 3.18
C LEU A 46 1.09 20.67 3.85
N GLY A 47 1.20 20.61 5.18
CA GLY A 47 0.82 19.41 5.93
C GLY A 47 -0.62 18.95 5.67
N VAL A 48 -0.84 17.63 5.72
CA VAL A 48 -2.11 16.96 5.35
C VAL A 48 -3.32 17.55 6.09
N ASN A 49 -3.17 17.93 7.36
CA ASN A 49 -4.25 18.58 8.12
C ASN A 49 -4.64 19.93 7.54
N ARG A 50 -3.68 20.72 7.04
CA ARG A 50 -3.93 22.05 6.45
C ARG A 50 -4.54 21.93 5.06
N VAL A 51 -4.09 20.96 4.28
CA VAL A 51 -4.75 20.58 3.02
C VAL A 51 -6.20 20.17 3.30
N GLY A 52 -6.43 19.33 4.32
CA GLY A 52 -7.76 18.93 4.76
C GLY A 52 -8.64 20.09 5.23
N GLN A 53 -8.09 21.07 5.95
CA GLN A 53 -8.81 22.28 6.40
C GLN A 53 -9.30 23.14 5.23
N ILE A 54 -8.47 23.39 4.21
CA ILE A 54 -8.91 24.14 3.02
C ILE A 54 -9.91 23.32 2.21
N ALA A 55 -9.62 22.03 2.01
CA ALA A 55 -10.45 21.14 1.24
C ALA A 55 -11.86 21.00 1.85
N ALA A 56 -11.97 20.90 3.18
CA ALA A 56 -13.25 20.86 3.91
C ALA A 56 -14.07 22.15 3.76
N VAL A 57 -13.43 23.33 3.78
CA VAL A 57 -14.12 24.61 3.59
C VAL A 57 -14.62 24.78 2.15
N LEU A 58 -13.92 24.21 1.17
CA LEU A 58 -14.29 24.29 -0.25
C LEU A 58 -15.14 23.12 -0.75
N GLY A 59 -15.34 22.09 0.07
CA GLY A 59 -16.02 20.85 -0.31
C GLY A 59 -15.25 20.03 -1.36
N LEU A 60 -13.91 20.02 -1.27
CA LEU A 60 -13.02 19.21 -2.11
C LEU A 60 -12.56 17.97 -1.34
N ASP A 61 -12.50 16.81 -1.99
CA ASP A 61 -11.97 15.57 -1.41
C ASP A 61 -10.58 15.22 -2.00
N SER A 62 -9.64 14.73 -1.18
CA SER A 62 -8.29 14.26 -1.60
C SER A 62 -7.85 13.03 -0.79
N PRO A 63 -6.96 12.13 -1.29
CA PRO A 63 -6.73 11.66 -2.65
C PRO A 63 -7.55 10.39 -2.95
N LYS A 64 -7.66 9.99 -4.22
CA LYS A 64 -8.25 8.68 -4.55
C LYS A 64 -7.33 7.56 -4.06
N LEU A 65 -7.84 6.79 -3.10
CA LEU A 65 -7.26 5.52 -2.69
C LEU A 65 -7.44 4.52 -3.83
N ASP A 66 -6.36 4.20 -4.54
CA ASP A 66 -6.37 3.22 -5.61
C ASP A 66 -5.22 2.21 -5.52
N THR A 67 -5.33 1.13 -6.30
CA THR A 67 -4.37 0.02 -6.31
C THR A 67 -3.37 0.10 -7.46
N GLN A 68 -3.27 1.23 -8.18
CA GLN A 68 -2.48 1.29 -9.42
C GLN A 68 -0.98 1.04 -9.17
N ALA A 69 -0.42 1.63 -8.11
CA ALA A 69 0.96 1.39 -7.71
C ALA A 69 1.19 -0.07 -7.28
N ARG A 70 0.17 -0.68 -6.67
CA ARG A 70 0.22 -2.05 -6.15
C ARG A 70 0.33 -3.09 -7.27
N ARG A 71 -0.42 -2.90 -8.36
CA ARG A 71 -0.48 -3.80 -9.52
C ARG A 71 0.84 -3.93 -10.31
N LYS A 72 1.79 -3.01 -10.10
CA LYS A 72 3.10 -3.03 -10.79
C LYS A 72 4.19 -3.81 -10.05
N LYS A 73 3.90 -4.32 -8.84
CA LYS A 73 4.89 -5.00 -7.98
C LYS A 73 4.90 -6.50 -8.26
N ARG A 74 6.10 -7.11 -8.16
CA ARG A 74 6.35 -8.56 -8.26
C ARG A 74 6.40 -9.18 -6.86
N GLY A 75 5.25 -9.33 -6.24
CA GLY A 75 5.09 -9.80 -4.87
C GLY A 75 5.73 -11.16 -4.59
N LEU A 76 5.54 -12.14 -5.47
CA LEU A 76 6.15 -13.47 -5.36
C LEU A 76 7.67 -13.41 -5.36
N TRP A 77 8.24 -12.63 -6.27
CA TRP A 77 9.69 -12.44 -6.33
C TRP A 77 10.23 -11.74 -5.07
N MET A 78 9.55 -10.69 -4.60
CA MET A 78 9.93 -9.98 -3.39
C MET A 78 9.88 -10.90 -2.16
N ALA A 79 8.83 -11.72 -2.04
CA ALA A 79 8.70 -12.68 -0.96
C ALA A 79 9.77 -13.78 -1.03
N ALA A 80 10.01 -14.36 -2.21
CA ALA A 80 11.01 -15.40 -2.40
C ALA A 80 12.44 -14.92 -2.06
N LYS A 81 12.77 -13.67 -2.44
CA LYS A 81 14.05 -13.05 -2.04
C LYS A 81 14.13 -12.76 -0.55
N THR A 82 13.03 -12.30 0.06
CA THR A 82 12.98 -12.09 1.53
C THR A 82 13.16 -13.41 2.27
N ALA A 83 12.68 -14.52 1.72
CA ALA A 83 12.79 -15.85 2.30
C ALA A 83 14.21 -16.46 2.21
N SER A 84 15.07 -15.96 1.31
CA SER A 84 16.33 -16.61 0.91
C SER A 84 17.57 -15.99 1.57
N VAL A 85 17.52 -15.74 2.89
CA VAL A 85 18.56 -14.96 3.59
C VAL A 85 19.74 -15.77 4.15
N SER A 86 19.76 -17.10 4.08
CA SER A 86 20.88 -17.89 4.66
C SER A 86 21.03 -19.33 4.15
N TYR A 87 20.12 -19.85 3.34
CA TYR A 87 20.17 -21.26 2.91
C TYR A 87 20.92 -21.41 1.58
N ALA A 88 21.59 -22.56 1.42
CA ALA A 88 22.45 -22.85 0.25
C ALA A 88 21.70 -22.87 -1.10
N SER A 89 20.38 -23.09 -1.08
CA SER A 89 19.53 -23.09 -2.28
C SER A 89 18.50 -21.97 -2.21
N GLU A 90 18.51 -21.07 -3.18
CA GLU A 90 17.54 -19.97 -3.27
C GLU A 90 16.12 -20.49 -3.53
N LEU A 91 15.13 -19.96 -2.79
CA LEU A 91 13.72 -20.20 -3.10
C LEU A 91 13.34 -19.40 -4.35
N ARG A 92 12.94 -20.09 -5.42
CA ARG A 92 12.46 -19.44 -6.64
C ARG A 92 11.02 -18.93 -6.46
N PRO A 93 10.63 -17.82 -7.12
CA PRO A 93 9.27 -17.28 -7.05
C PRO A 93 8.19 -18.30 -7.44
N GLU A 94 8.47 -19.14 -8.44
CA GLU A 94 7.55 -20.16 -8.94
C GLU A 94 7.34 -21.28 -7.91
N ALA A 95 8.40 -21.65 -7.18
CA ALA A 95 8.31 -22.63 -6.09
C ALA A 95 7.55 -22.07 -4.89
N LEU A 96 7.71 -20.77 -4.60
CA LEU A 96 6.89 -20.09 -3.59
C LEU A 96 5.42 -20.02 -4.03
N GLU A 97 5.17 -19.71 -5.30
CA GLU A 97 3.82 -19.69 -5.87
C GLU A 97 3.14 -21.05 -5.72
N GLU A 98 3.81 -22.13 -6.14
CA GLU A 98 3.31 -23.49 -5.99
C GLU A 98 3.01 -23.83 -4.53
N ALA A 99 3.87 -23.39 -3.59
CA ALA A 99 3.62 -23.60 -2.17
C ALA A 99 2.38 -22.84 -1.67
N LEU A 100 2.20 -21.59 -2.08
CA LEU A 100 1.02 -20.79 -1.73
C LEU A 100 -0.27 -21.35 -2.37
N VAL A 101 -0.19 -21.91 -3.58
CA VAL A 101 -1.32 -22.48 -4.33
C VAL A 101 -1.73 -23.87 -3.83
N SER A 102 -0.77 -24.71 -3.46
CA SER A 102 -1.02 -26.07 -2.96
C SER A 102 -1.20 -26.12 -1.43
N GLY A 103 -0.61 -25.17 -0.71
CA GLY A 103 -0.47 -25.21 0.74
C GLY A 103 0.51 -26.28 1.22
N GLU A 104 1.45 -26.67 0.37
CA GLU A 104 2.49 -27.66 0.65
C GLU A 104 3.84 -27.13 0.18
N VAL A 105 4.90 -27.38 0.94
CA VAL A 105 6.24 -26.93 0.58
C VAL A 105 7.18 -28.13 0.57
N PRO A 106 7.99 -28.32 -0.47
CA PRO A 106 9.03 -29.35 -0.46
C PRO A 106 9.97 -29.17 0.72
N ALA A 107 10.41 -30.28 1.34
CA ALA A 107 11.25 -30.24 2.54
C ALA A 107 12.49 -29.32 2.47
N PRO A 108 13.23 -29.22 1.33
CA PRO A 108 14.36 -28.30 1.22
C PRO A 108 13.98 -26.82 1.37
N PHE A 109 12.73 -26.46 1.08
CA PHE A 109 12.23 -25.09 1.10
C PHE A 109 11.39 -24.77 2.34
N ALA A 110 11.08 -25.76 3.19
CA ALA A 110 10.36 -25.54 4.44
C ALA A 110 10.98 -24.42 5.29
N PRO A 111 12.31 -24.36 5.51
CA PRO A 111 12.91 -23.29 6.30
C PRO A 111 12.74 -21.89 5.70
N HIS A 112 12.70 -21.78 4.36
CA HIS A 112 12.47 -20.53 3.65
C HIS A 112 11.06 -20.01 3.90
N VAL A 113 10.06 -20.88 3.78
CA VAL A 113 8.66 -20.50 3.98
C VAL A 113 8.40 -20.20 5.46
N THR A 114 9.03 -20.93 6.39
CA THR A 114 9.01 -20.60 7.82
C THR A 114 9.54 -19.18 8.06
N TYR A 115 10.74 -18.87 7.56
CA TYR A 115 11.34 -17.55 7.71
C TYR A 115 10.48 -16.44 7.08
N LEU A 116 9.93 -16.68 5.88
CA LEU A 116 9.04 -15.73 5.22
C LEU A 116 7.84 -15.36 6.11
N LEU A 117 7.19 -16.36 6.69
CA LEU A 117 5.98 -16.16 7.50
C LEU A 117 6.30 -15.62 8.90
N ASP A 118 7.50 -15.85 9.41
CA ASP A 118 7.93 -15.34 10.72
C ASP A 118 8.57 -13.96 10.68
N GLU A 119 9.23 -13.56 9.59
CA GLU A 119 10.04 -12.35 9.61
C GLU A 119 9.67 -11.33 8.53
N ALA A 120 9.07 -11.76 7.40
CA ALA A 120 8.79 -10.82 6.34
C ALA A 120 7.72 -9.78 6.74
N PRO A 121 7.81 -8.55 6.21
CA PRO A 121 6.75 -7.57 6.36
C PRO A 121 5.44 -8.11 5.77
N VAL A 122 4.35 -8.02 6.52
CA VAL A 122 3.01 -8.46 6.10
C VAL A 122 2.62 -7.99 4.70
N PRO A 123 2.87 -6.71 4.30
CA PRO A 123 2.53 -6.27 2.95
C PRO A 123 3.18 -7.13 1.86
N VAL A 124 4.40 -7.65 2.05
CA VAL A 124 5.10 -8.51 1.09
C VAL A 124 4.38 -9.84 0.92
N VAL A 125 3.92 -10.45 2.01
CA VAL A 125 3.14 -11.69 1.97
C VAL A 125 1.80 -11.46 1.27
N VAL A 126 1.12 -10.34 1.56
CA VAL A 126 -0.12 -9.94 0.87
C VAL A 126 0.13 -9.76 -0.64
N MET A 127 1.31 -9.28 -1.05
CA MET A 127 1.71 -9.21 -2.46
C MET A 127 1.86 -10.55 -3.12
N ALA A 128 2.58 -11.47 -2.48
CA ALA A 128 2.75 -12.81 -3.01
C ALA A 128 1.41 -13.55 -3.13
N VAL A 129 0.51 -13.37 -2.15
CA VAL A 129 -0.83 -13.99 -2.18
C VAL A 129 -1.70 -13.43 -3.31
N GLU A 130 -1.75 -12.11 -3.48
CA GLU A 130 -2.50 -11.49 -4.58
C GLU A 130 -1.99 -11.96 -5.95
N GLU A 131 -0.68 -12.01 -6.14
CA GLU A 131 -0.07 -12.43 -7.40
C GLU A 131 -0.28 -13.92 -7.67
N ALA A 132 -0.06 -14.80 -6.68
CA ALA A 132 -0.33 -16.24 -6.79
C ALA A 132 -1.80 -16.54 -7.10
N ALA A 133 -2.73 -15.81 -6.46
CA ALA A 133 -4.15 -15.94 -6.75
C ALA A 133 -4.47 -15.56 -8.21
N SER A 134 -3.87 -14.46 -8.70
CA SER A 134 -4.05 -14.00 -10.07
C SER A 134 -3.49 -14.98 -11.10
N HIS A 135 -2.27 -15.48 -10.90
CA HIS A 135 -1.61 -16.41 -11.82
C HIS A 135 -2.32 -17.77 -11.86
N ALA A 136 -2.66 -18.32 -10.70
CA ALA A 136 -3.36 -19.61 -10.60
C ALA A 136 -4.86 -19.51 -10.92
N GLN A 137 -5.39 -18.31 -11.15
CA GLN A 137 -6.82 -18.04 -11.34
C GLN A 137 -7.69 -18.60 -10.20
N LEU A 138 -7.19 -18.49 -8.97
CA LEU A 138 -7.86 -18.96 -7.76
C LEU A 138 -8.35 -17.78 -6.92
N PRO A 139 -9.45 -17.95 -6.16
CA PRO A 139 -9.85 -16.92 -5.19
C PRO A 139 -8.74 -16.69 -4.15
N PRO A 140 -8.36 -15.44 -3.82
CA PRO A 140 -7.34 -15.14 -2.81
C PRO A 140 -7.60 -15.81 -1.46
N ARG A 141 -8.88 -16.00 -1.09
CA ARG A 141 -9.28 -16.73 0.12
C ARG A 141 -8.76 -18.17 0.16
N LYS A 142 -8.66 -18.85 -0.99
CA LYS A 142 -8.08 -20.20 -1.09
C LYS A 142 -6.58 -20.16 -0.79
N ILE A 143 -5.87 -19.18 -1.33
CA ILE A 143 -4.44 -18.99 -1.08
C ILE A 143 -4.18 -18.63 0.39
N TRP A 144 -4.98 -17.75 1.01
CA TRP A 144 -4.88 -17.46 2.43
C TRP A 144 -5.12 -18.69 3.32
N ARG A 145 -6.07 -19.55 2.98
CA ARG A 145 -6.27 -20.83 3.69
C ARG A 145 -5.03 -21.73 3.61
N ASN A 146 -4.34 -21.71 2.47
CA ASN A 146 -3.09 -22.44 2.28
C ASN A 146 -1.94 -21.81 3.07
N VAL A 147 -1.84 -20.48 3.13
CA VAL A 147 -0.91 -19.77 4.03
C VAL A 147 -1.14 -20.19 5.48
N ALA A 148 -2.40 -20.24 5.93
CA ALA A 148 -2.76 -20.73 7.26
C ALA A 148 -2.37 -22.20 7.48
N LYS A 149 -2.57 -23.06 6.46
CA LYS A 149 -2.15 -24.47 6.48
C LYS A 149 -0.62 -24.58 6.63
N LEU A 150 0.14 -23.85 5.82
CA LEU A 150 1.61 -23.80 5.87
C LEU A 150 2.12 -23.28 7.22
N ALA A 151 1.55 -22.18 7.72
CA ALA A 151 1.90 -21.62 9.02
C ALA A 151 1.71 -22.64 10.15
N ARG A 152 0.62 -23.42 10.11
CA ARG A 152 0.37 -24.52 11.06
C ARG A 152 1.36 -25.67 10.88
N SER A 153 1.55 -26.17 9.67
CA SER A 153 2.40 -27.35 9.42
C SER A 153 3.87 -27.08 9.68
N LEU A 154 4.33 -25.86 9.44
CA LEU A 154 5.72 -25.43 9.65
C LEU A 154 5.98 -24.89 11.06
N SER A 155 4.96 -24.86 11.93
CA SER A 155 5.05 -24.36 13.30
C SER A 155 5.65 -22.94 13.41
N VAL A 156 5.25 -22.04 12.51
CA VAL A 156 5.75 -20.65 12.49
C VAL A 156 5.33 -19.92 13.77
N HIS A 157 6.20 -19.08 14.32
CA HIS A 157 5.94 -18.31 15.55
C HIS A 157 4.76 -17.34 15.38
N ARG A 158 4.67 -16.65 14.23
CA ARG A 158 3.57 -15.74 13.89
C ARG A 158 2.30 -16.46 13.45
N ARG A 159 2.10 -17.75 13.75
CA ARG A 159 0.96 -18.55 13.27
C ARG A 159 -0.42 -17.89 13.48
N VAL A 160 -0.61 -17.18 14.60
CA VAL A 160 -1.88 -16.49 14.90
C VAL A 160 -2.18 -15.38 13.89
N LEU A 161 -1.16 -14.72 13.35
CA LEU A 161 -1.29 -13.70 12.30
C LEU A 161 -1.86 -14.27 11.00
N TRP A 162 -1.62 -15.56 10.76
CA TRP A 162 -1.94 -16.26 9.50
C TRP A 162 -3.13 -17.21 9.61
N ALA A 163 -3.75 -17.34 10.79
CA ALA A 163 -4.73 -18.37 11.13
C ALA A 163 -6.09 -18.20 10.43
#